data_AF-A0A962QTN0-F1
#
_entry.id   AF-A0A962QTN0-F1
#
_cell.length_a   1.000
_cell.length_b   1.000
_cell.length_c   1.000
_cell.angle_alpha   90.00
_cell.angle_beta   90.00
_cell.angle_gamma   90.00
#
_symmetry.space_group_name_H-M   'P 1'
#
loop_
_entity.id
_entity.type
_entity.pdbx_description
1 polymer ?
#
loop_
_entity_poly.entity_id
_entity_poly.type
_entity_poly.pdbx_seq_one_letter_code
_entity_poly.pdbx_strand_id
1 'polypeptide(L)'
;MTTALSFEETGRILDAFKIPSAPAVFMELHELMQKDEPDIDDVADTIAKDVGLAALVIKTVNSPFFGLRANVTSIRQATTLLGLLNIGNIVAGLALRRAMEEAGGPAPEHYWESPANVGMVAARLTRRFVG
;
A
#
# COMPACT_ATOMS: atom_id res chain seq x y z
N MET A 1 -9.18 28.29 -21.32
CA MET A 1 -10.46 27.65 -21.68
C MET A 1 -10.26 26.16 -21.49
N THR A 2 -10.85 25.57 -20.45
CA THR A 2 -10.78 24.13 -20.17
C THR A 2 -11.89 23.46 -20.97
N THR A 3 -11.59 22.96 -22.15
CA THR A 3 -12.56 22.21 -22.96
C THR A 3 -12.87 20.91 -22.23
N ALA A 4 -14.14 20.68 -21.88
CA ALA A 4 -14.56 19.42 -21.28
C ALA A 4 -14.30 18.28 -22.27
N LEU A 5 -13.58 17.26 -21.83
CA LEU A 5 -13.31 16.06 -22.62
C LEU A 5 -14.64 15.36 -22.94
N SER A 6 -14.85 14.98 -24.20
CA SER A 6 -16.02 14.19 -24.57
C SER A 6 -15.93 12.77 -23.99
N PHE A 7 -17.08 12.09 -23.84
CA PHE A 7 -17.13 10.73 -23.32
C PHE A 7 -16.30 9.75 -24.17
N GLU A 8 -16.26 9.98 -25.49
CA GLU A 8 -15.52 9.16 -26.46
C GLU A 8 -13.99 9.37 -26.37
N GLU A 9 -13.55 10.60 -26.10
CA GLU A 9 -12.14 10.92 -25.84
C GLU A 9 -11.70 10.37 -24.47
N THR A 10 -12.58 10.45 -23.48
CA THR A 10 -12.35 9.88 -22.14
C THR A 10 -12.17 8.37 -22.20
N GLY A 11 -13.01 7.66 -22.94
CA GLY A 11 -12.92 6.20 -23.14
C GLY A 11 -11.60 5.78 -23.81
N ARG A 12 -11.19 6.48 -24.87
CA ARG A 12 -9.91 6.22 -25.56
C ARG A 12 -8.69 6.43 -24.68
N ILE A 13 -8.72 7.43 -23.79
CA ILE A 13 -7.63 7.67 -22.84
C ILE A 13 -7.60 6.54 -21.80
N LEU A 14 -8.76 6.12 -21.27
CA LEU A 14 -8.83 5.04 -20.28
C LEU A 14 -8.40 3.69 -20.85
N ASP A 15 -8.74 3.36 -22.09
CA ASP A 15 -8.33 2.10 -22.74
C ASP A 15 -6.81 1.99 -22.95
N ALA A 16 -6.12 3.14 -23.08
CA ALA A 16 -4.66 3.18 -23.15
C ALA A 16 -3.99 2.92 -21.79
N PHE A 17 -4.70 3.16 -20.69
CA PHE A 17 -4.25 2.86 -19.33
C PHE A 17 -4.88 1.57 -18.82
N LYS A 18 -4.19 0.43 -19.01
CA LYS A 18 -4.58 -0.82 -18.34
C LYS A 18 -4.31 -0.72 -16.84
N ILE A 19 -5.30 -0.25 -16.09
CA ILE A 19 -5.30 -0.32 -14.63
C ILE A 19 -5.75 -1.75 -14.26
N PRO A 20 -4.91 -2.51 -13.56
CA PRO A 20 -5.29 -3.84 -13.08
C PRO A 20 -6.44 -3.73 -12.08
N SER A 21 -7.28 -4.77 -12.03
CA SER A 21 -8.26 -4.91 -10.96
C SER A 21 -7.56 -4.95 -9.60
N ALA A 22 -8.18 -4.34 -8.58
CA ALA A 22 -7.64 -4.34 -7.24
C ALA A 22 -7.49 -5.79 -6.71
N PRO A 23 -6.35 -6.17 -6.12
CA PRO A 23 -6.17 -7.51 -5.56
C PRO A 23 -7.20 -7.81 -4.46
N ALA A 24 -7.69 -9.05 -4.39
CA ALA A 24 -8.70 -9.47 -3.41
C ALA A 24 -8.28 -9.18 -1.95
N VAL A 25 -7.01 -9.40 -1.62
CA VAL A 25 -6.45 -9.13 -0.28
C VAL A 25 -6.51 -7.63 0.07
N PHE A 26 -6.35 -6.74 -0.90
CA PHE A 26 -6.48 -5.29 -0.66
C PHE A 26 -7.94 -4.91 -0.37
N MET A 27 -8.89 -5.49 -1.10
CA MET A 27 -10.32 -5.24 -0.86
C MET A 27 -10.76 -5.73 0.52
N GLU A 28 -10.34 -6.93 0.90
CA GLU A 28 -10.63 -7.49 2.23
C GLU A 28 -10.04 -6.61 3.36
N LEU A 29 -8.81 -6.14 3.19
CA LEU A 29 -8.19 -5.21 4.14
C LEU A 29 -8.89 -3.86 4.19
N HIS A 30 -9.32 -3.34 3.04
CA HIS A 30 -10.06 -2.08 2.99
C HIS A 30 -11.38 -2.18 3.75
N GLU A 31 -12.11 -3.28 3.58
CA GLU A 31 -13.35 -3.56 4.32
C GLU A 31 -13.10 -3.69 5.82
N LEU A 32 -12.05 -4.42 6.23
CA LEU A 32 -11.69 -4.56 7.64
C LEU A 32 -11.36 -3.20 8.29
N MET A 33 -10.67 -2.32 7.57
CA MET A 33 -10.31 -0.98 8.06
C MET A 33 -11.48 0.01 8.11
N GLN A 34 -12.59 -0.27 7.41
CA GLN A 34 -13.80 0.57 7.40
C GLN A 34 -14.77 0.26 8.55
N LYS A 35 -14.50 -0.78 9.36
CA LYS A 35 -15.31 -1.10 10.55
C LYS A 35 -15.19 0.01 11.60
N ASP A 36 -16.25 0.23 12.37
CA ASP A 36 -16.26 1.20 13.48
C ASP A 36 -15.16 0.89 14.52
N GLU A 37 -14.89 -0.41 14.73
CA GLU A 37 -13.83 -0.91 15.59
C GLU A 37 -13.03 -1.98 14.85
N PRO A 38 -11.98 -1.60 14.09
CA PRO A 38 -11.19 -2.54 13.30
C PRO A 38 -10.25 -3.36 14.19
N ASP A 39 -10.28 -4.68 14.02
CA ASP A 39 -9.39 -5.59 14.74
C ASP A 39 -8.02 -5.73 14.04
N ILE A 40 -6.96 -5.51 14.80
CA ILE A 40 -5.59 -5.62 14.35
C ILE A 40 -5.17 -7.06 14.03
N ASP A 41 -5.79 -8.03 14.69
CA ASP A 41 -5.54 -9.44 14.49
C ASP A 41 -6.20 -9.93 13.19
N ASP A 42 -7.43 -9.50 12.90
CA ASP A 42 -8.10 -9.77 11.61
C ASP A 42 -7.26 -9.25 10.43
N VAL A 43 -6.70 -8.05 10.57
CA VAL A 43 -5.81 -7.44 9.56
C VAL A 43 -4.51 -8.22 9.42
N ALA A 44 -3.89 -8.61 10.54
CA ALA A 44 -2.67 -9.41 10.52
C ALA A 44 -2.89 -10.76 9.82
N ASP A 45 -3.99 -11.43 10.14
CA ASP A 45 -4.32 -12.74 9.60
C ASP A 45 -4.67 -12.64 8.11
N THR A 46 -5.35 -11.59 7.68
CA THR A 46 -5.64 -11.32 6.26
C THR A 46 -4.37 -11.13 5.44
N ILE A 47 -3.41 -10.34 5.94
CA ILE A 47 -2.10 -10.17 5.28
C ILE A 47 -1.34 -11.48 5.25
N ALA A 48 -1.39 -12.28 6.32
CA ALA A 48 -0.67 -13.54 6.44
C ALA A 48 -1.16 -14.63 5.46
N LYS A 49 -2.40 -14.53 4.94
CA LYS A 49 -2.92 -15.45 3.90
C LYS A 49 -2.11 -15.41 2.60
N ASP A 50 -1.52 -14.27 2.25
CA ASP A 50 -0.63 -14.13 1.09
C ASP A 50 0.83 -14.08 1.56
N VAL A 51 1.52 -15.22 1.44
CA VAL A 51 2.92 -15.39 1.85
C VAL A 51 3.86 -14.40 1.13
N GLY A 52 3.60 -14.08 -0.14
CA GLY A 52 4.42 -13.15 -0.90
C GLY A 52 4.24 -11.71 -0.43
N LEU A 53 3.01 -11.31 -0.13
CA LEU A 53 2.70 -9.99 0.42
C LEU A 53 3.26 -9.84 1.84
N ALA A 54 3.07 -10.86 2.68
CA ALA A 54 3.61 -10.91 4.02
C ALA A 54 5.14 -10.75 4.04
N ALA A 55 5.85 -11.44 3.15
CA ALA A 55 7.30 -11.30 3.01
C ALA A 55 7.71 -9.87 2.60
N LEU A 56 6.98 -9.24 1.67
CA LEU A 56 7.24 -7.86 1.26
C LEU A 56 6.96 -6.85 2.38
N VAL A 57 5.93 -7.09 3.20
CA VAL A 57 5.63 -6.28 4.39
C VAL A 57 6.76 -6.38 5.39
N ILE A 58 7.20 -7.59 5.77
CA ILE A 58 8.31 -7.80 6.71
C ILE A 58 9.59 -7.14 6.19
N LYS A 59 9.90 -7.30 4.90
CA LYS A 59 11.07 -6.67 4.27
C LYS A 59 10.99 -5.13 4.33
N THR A 60 9.81 -4.57 4.09
CA THR A 60 9.57 -3.13 4.17
C THR A 60 9.74 -2.62 5.60
N VAL A 61 9.15 -3.30 6.58
CA VAL A 61 9.22 -2.95 8.01
C VAL A 61 10.66 -3.00 8.53
N ASN A 62 11.44 -4.00 8.10
CA ASN A 62 12.86 -4.14 8.48
C ASN A 62 13.80 -3.22 7.70
N SER A 63 13.29 -2.36 6.82
CA SER A 63 14.14 -1.41 6.11
C SER A 63 14.76 -0.39 7.08
N PRO A 64 15.94 0.19 6.75
CA PRO A 64 16.60 1.21 7.56
C PRO A 64 15.70 2.41 7.88
N PHE A 65 14.64 2.64 7.09
CA PHE A 65 13.66 3.69 7.29
C PHE A 65 13.01 3.65 8.69
N PHE A 66 12.65 2.45 9.17
CA PHE A 66 11.97 2.32 10.44
C PHE A 66 12.93 2.39 11.64
N GLY A 67 14.24 2.16 11.41
CA GLY A 67 15.29 2.31 12.42
C GLY A 67 15.17 1.33 13.58
N LEU A 68 14.70 0.11 13.30
CA LEU A 68 14.41 -0.89 14.34
C LEU A 68 15.70 -1.44 14.95
N ARG A 69 15.70 -1.60 16.29
CA ARG A 69 16.82 -2.22 17.03
C ARG A 69 16.89 -3.73 16.85
N ALA A 70 15.75 -4.36 16.53
CA ALA A 70 15.62 -5.79 16.29
C ALA A 70 14.72 -6.00 15.07
N ASN A 71 15.02 -7.05 14.29
CA ASN A 71 14.23 -7.39 13.12
C ASN A 71 12.85 -7.93 13.52
N VAL A 72 11.83 -7.50 12.80
CA VAL A 72 10.47 -8.04 12.84
C VAL A 72 10.44 -9.35 12.08
N THR A 73 9.84 -10.38 12.66
CA THR A 73 9.79 -11.74 12.07
C THR A 73 8.38 -12.24 11.80
N SER A 74 7.34 -11.51 12.22
CA SER A 74 5.94 -11.87 11.99
C SER A 74 5.09 -10.66 11.61
N ILE A 75 3.99 -10.92 10.90
CA ILE A 75 3.02 -9.88 10.53
C ILE A 75 2.35 -9.31 11.76
N ARG A 76 2.01 -10.15 12.75
CA ARG A 76 1.42 -9.69 14.01
C ARG A 76 2.34 -8.72 14.75
N GLN A 77 3.64 -9.00 14.78
CA GLN A 77 4.62 -8.08 15.35
C GLN A 77 4.71 -6.78 14.52
N ALA A 78 4.63 -6.86 13.19
CA ALA A 78 4.62 -5.69 12.30
C ALA A 78 3.37 -4.82 12.52
N THR A 79 2.18 -5.43 12.63
CA THR A 79 0.92 -4.72 12.84
C THR A 79 0.91 -4.05 14.21
N THR A 80 1.31 -4.73 15.28
CA THR A 80 1.43 -4.13 16.62
C THR A 80 2.42 -2.96 16.65
N LEU A 81 3.55 -3.08 15.94
CA LEU A 81 4.59 -2.06 15.92
C LEU A 81 4.17 -0.80 15.14
N LEU A 82 3.51 -0.96 13.99
CA LEU A 82 3.18 0.13 13.08
C LEU A 82 1.77 0.69 13.29
N GLY A 83 0.86 -0.11 13.85
CA GLY A 83 -0.56 0.18 13.92
C GLY A 83 -1.30 -0.04 12.60
N LEU A 84 -2.63 -0.08 12.70
CA LEU A 84 -3.56 -0.39 11.60
C LEU A 84 -3.43 0.56 10.39
N LEU A 85 -3.32 1.87 10.63
CA LEU A 85 -3.24 2.84 9.55
C LEU A 85 -1.97 2.67 8.69
N ASN A 86 -0.82 2.52 9.36
CA ASN A 86 0.46 2.41 8.65
C ASN A 86 0.58 1.08 7.92
N ILE A 87 0.14 -0.03 8.54
CA ILE A 87 0.19 -1.33 7.88
C ILE A 87 -0.76 -1.38 6.69
N GLY A 88 -1.96 -0.78 6.79
CA GLY A 88 -2.91 -0.65 5.69
C GLY A 88 -2.30 0.10 4.50
N ASN A 89 -1.65 1.24 4.75
CA ASN A 89 -0.98 2.02 3.71
C ASN A 89 0.17 1.26 3.02
N ILE A 90 0.99 0.55 3.79
CA ILE A 90 2.08 -0.27 3.24
C ILE A 90 1.52 -1.38 2.34
N VAL A 91 0.52 -2.09 2.83
CA VAL A 91 -0.10 -3.19 2.08
C VAL A 91 -0.79 -2.69 0.82
N ALA A 92 -1.50 -1.56 0.89
CA ALA A 92 -2.11 -0.91 -0.25
C ALA A 92 -1.09 -0.61 -1.36
N GLY A 93 0.03 0.02 -0.99
CA GLY A 93 1.09 0.34 -1.93
C GLY A 93 1.74 -0.91 -2.55
N LEU A 94 1.99 -1.95 -1.73
CA LEU A 94 2.57 -3.21 -2.20
C LEU A 94 1.62 -3.99 -3.12
N ALA A 95 0.34 -4.07 -2.76
CA ALA A 95 -0.68 -4.75 -3.55
C ALA A 95 -0.89 -4.08 -4.90
N LEU A 96 -0.98 -2.74 -4.91
CA LEU A 96 -1.06 -1.96 -6.14
C LEU A 96 0.18 -2.17 -7.03
N ARG A 97 1.37 -2.16 -6.43
CA ARG A 97 2.62 -2.40 -7.17
C ARG A 97 2.61 -3.76 -7.87
N ARG A 98 2.25 -4.82 -7.14
CA ARG A 98 2.15 -6.18 -7.68
C ARG A 98 1.14 -6.27 -8.82
N ALA A 99 -0.04 -5.68 -8.63
CA ALA A 99 -1.08 -5.65 -9.64
C ALA A 99 -0.60 -4.98 -10.94
N MET A 100 0.16 -3.89 -10.83
CA MET A 100 0.70 -3.17 -12.00
C MET A 100 1.84 -3.92 -12.69
N GLU A 101 2.70 -4.59 -11.92
CA GLU A 101 3.73 -5.49 -12.46
C GLU A 101 3.08 -6.64 -13.27
N GLU A 102 2.00 -7.25 -12.76
CA GLU A 102 1.25 -8.33 -13.41
C GLU A 102 0.50 -7.88 -14.68
N ALA A 103 0.06 -6.61 -14.75
CA ALA A 103 -0.65 -6.05 -15.91
C ALA A 103 0.23 -5.82 -17.16
N GLY A 104 1.55 -6.11 -17.08
CA GLY A 104 2.45 -6.07 -18.23
C GLY A 104 3.02 -4.70 -18.58
N GLY A 105 3.01 -3.75 -17.64
CA GLY A 105 3.68 -2.46 -17.81
C GLY A 105 4.76 -2.28 -16.75
N PRO A 106 6.05 -2.07 -17.11
CA PRO A 106 6.97 -1.47 -16.17
C PRO A 106 6.40 -0.09 -15.86
N ALA A 107 5.97 0.14 -14.62
CA ALA A 107 5.86 1.50 -14.15
C ALA A 107 7.23 2.16 -14.41
N PRO A 108 7.28 3.36 -15.04
CA PRO A 108 8.55 4.05 -15.28
C PRO A 108 9.40 3.98 -14.02
N GLU A 109 10.72 3.76 -14.13
CA GLU A 109 11.62 3.50 -13.00
C GLU A 109 11.48 4.51 -11.84
N HIS A 110 10.86 5.67 -12.06
CA HIS A 110 10.65 6.76 -11.08
C HIS A 110 9.18 7.04 -10.74
N TYR A 111 8.21 6.34 -11.34
CA TYR A 111 6.78 6.56 -11.09
C TYR A 111 6.42 6.32 -9.63
N TRP A 112 7.06 5.33 -9.00
CA TRP A 112 6.83 4.96 -7.61
C TRP A 112 7.63 5.79 -6.61
N GLU A 113 8.68 6.48 -7.03
CA GLU A 113 9.47 7.33 -6.14
C GLU A 113 8.63 8.49 -5.61
N SER A 114 7.72 9.05 -6.41
CA SER A 114 6.86 10.16 -5.97
C SER A 114 5.91 9.79 -4.82
N PRO A 115 5.00 8.80 -4.94
CA PRO A 115 4.09 8.46 -3.86
C PRO A 115 4.82 7.85 -2.65
N ALA A 116 5.90 7.09 -2.87
CA ALA A 116 6.73 6.59 -1.77
C ALA A 116 7.45 7.73 -1.02
N ASN A 117 7.96 8.73 -1.73
CA ASN A 117 8.59 9.91 -1.13
C ASN A 117 7.57 10.77 -0.37
N VAL A 118 6.36 10.95 -0.91
CA VAL A 118 5.28 11.66 -0.21
C VAL A 118 4.87 10.92 1.06
N GLY A 119 4.67 9.60 0.98
CA GLY A 119 4.42 8.76 2.16
C GLY A 119 5.57 8.83 3.18
N MET A 120 6.83 8.83 2.70
CA MET A 120 8.03 8.95 3.52
C MET A 120 8.11 10.30 4.24
N VAL A 121 7.80 11.39 3.56
CA VAL A 121 7.78 12.74 4.14
C VAL A 121 6.63 12.86 5.14
N ALA A 122 5.43 12.36 4.80
CA ALA A 122 4.29 12.36 5.69
C ALA A 122 4.57 11.58 6.98
N ALA A 123 5.14 10.37 6.88
CA ALA A 123 5.52 9.55 8.03
C ALA A 123 6.63 10.20 8.88
N ARG A 124 7.60 10.89 8.26
CA ARG A 124 8.61 11.69 8.98
C ARG A 124 7.99 12.87 9.73
N LEU A 125 6.99 13.53 9.15
CA LEU A 125 6.27 14.62 9.80
C LEU A 125 5.47 14.13 11.00
N THR A 126 4.83 12.95 10.92
CA THR A 126 4.11 12.37 12.07
C THR A 126 5.05 12.11 13.25
N ARG A 127 6.26 11.60 13.01
CA ARG A 127 7.29 11.44 14.08
C ARG A 127 7.79 12.76 14.68
N ARG A 128 7.59 13.89 14.01
CA ARG A 128 8.05 15.22 14.47
C ARG A 128 6.94 16.04 15.15
N PHE A 129 5.68 15.71 14.91
CA PHE A 129 4.52 16.45 15.43
C PHE A 129 3.62 15.66 16.39
N VAL A 130 3.85 14.36 16.56
CA VAL A 130 3.32 13.62 17.72
C VAL A 130 4.33 13.79 18.87
N GLY A 131 4.07 14.80 19.69
CA GLY A 131 4.45 14.87 21.10
C GLY A 131 3.23 14.60 21.96
#